data_AF-A0A2R6IKN0-F1
#
_entry.id   AF-A0A2R6IKN0-F1
#
_cell.length_a   1.000
_cell.length_b   1.000
_cell.length_c   1.000
_cell.angle_alpha   90.00
_cell.angle_beta   90.00
_cell.angle_gamma   90.00
#
_symmetry.space_group_name_H-M   'P 1'
#
loop_
_entity.id
_entity.type
_entity.pdbx_description
1 polymer ?
#
loop_
_entity_poly.entity_id
_entity_poly.type
_entity_poly.pdbx_seq_one_letter_code
_entity_poly.pdbx_strand_id
1 'polypeptide(L)'
;MEVNCEGCAGCCLDWRPLAPADLDHERRGPYRPLDDTYNLAPVTADEVRTFLDAGYAAALTPRLFRTDDGPHATVGGVELAAVGDRPAFLVGLRKVPKPVAPFGTEPAWLDTCAFLDPRTLQCRIHDTDAYPETCRTYPGSNLALGVESECERVEAVHGGERLLDGDPPDDATPAFSPGALGTRVFAHPDPDRVADAVERLAAGEPTPADRAEFVAVAAASAPGTAAVSDERYERAKARARGTTSWVDGAIAEWVERADERGPGGAGDGADAGDTTRSGTTPDPALARDAEDERGAPETPGWD
;
A
#
# COMPACT_ATOMS: atom_id res chain seq x y z
N MET A 1 17.32 -5.94 15.69
CA MET A 1 16.22 -4.99 15.46
C MET A 1 14.93 -5.51 16.05
N GLU A 2 14.32 -4.69 16.89
CA GLU A 2 13.09 -5.00 17.60
C GLU A 2 12.20 -3.76 17.52
N VAL A 3 10.90 -3.96 17.26
CA VAL A 3 9.93 -2.86 17.16
C VAL A 3 8.69 -3.14 17.99
N ASN A 4 8.13 -2.09 18.59
CA ASN A 4 6.86 -2.14 19.30
C ASN A 4 5.73 -1.55 18.44
N CYS A 5 5.13 -2.41 17.62
CA CYS A 5 3.98 -2.05 16.78
C CYS A 5 2.64 -2.01 17.54
N GLU A 6 2.60 -2.48 18.79
CA GLU A 6 1.37 -2.58 19.58
C GLU A 6 0.70 -1.21 19.72
N GLY A 7 -0.56 -1.15 19.29
CA GLY A 7 -1.37 0.06 19.32
C GLY A 7 -1.00 1.13 18.29
N CYS A 8 -0.01 0.92 17.41
CA CYS A 8 0.46 1.94 16.47
C CYS A 8 0.16 1.58 15.01
N ALA A 9 0.52 0.36 14.58
CA ALA A 9 0.50 -0.04 13.17
C ALA A 9 1.31 0.86 12.21
N GLY A 10 2.27 1.65 12.72
CA GLY A 10 3.28 2.47 12.01
C GLY A 10 3.16 2.53 10.48
N CYS A 11 3.91 1.68 9.77
CA CYS A 11 3.97 1.71 8.30
C CYS A 11 2.65 1.32 7.59
N CYS A 12 1.69 0.72 8.30
CA CYS A 12 0.40 0.31 7.76
C CYS A 12 -0.61 1.45 7.67
N LEU A 13 -0.46 2.56 8.40
CA LEU A 13 -1.40 3.68 8.43
C LEU A 13 -0.94 4.88 7.58
N ASP A 14 -1.88 5.67 7.11
CA ASP A 14 -1.65 7.05 6.69
C ASP A 14 -1.75 7.98 7.90
N TRP A 15 -0.61 8.56 8.29
CA TRP A 15 -0.50 9.43 9.47
C TRP A 15 -0.81 10.90 9.18
N ARG A 16 -0.91 11.30 7.91
CA ARG A 16 -1.15 12.70 7.52
C ARG A 16 -2.37 13.32 8.22
N PRO A 17 -3.52 12.62 8.36
CA PRO A 17 -4.68 13.18 9.06
C PRO A 17 -4.48 13.40 10.56
N LEU A 18 -3.50 12.72 11.18
CA LEU A 18 -3.24 12.76 12.62
C LEU A 18 -2.01 13.60 13.00
N ALA A 19 -1.20 14.00 12.02
CA ALA A 19 0.01 14.75 12.25
C ALA A 19 -0.25 16.26 12.26
N PRO A 20 0.34 17.02 13.21
CA PRO A 20 0.24 18.49 13.23
C PRO A 20 1.09 19.17 12.14
N ALA A 21 1.99 18.43 11.50
CA ALA A 21 2.88 18.89 10.44
C ALA A 21 2.57 18.16 9.13
N ASP A 22 2.86 18.82 8.01
CA ASP A 22 2.71 18.21 6.68
C ASP A 22 3.73 17.07 6.49
N LEU A 23 3.21 15.83 6.47
CA LEU A 23 3.99 14.62 6.26
C LEU A 23 3.94 14.22 4.78
N ASP A 24 4.81 14.82 3.97
CA ASP A 24 5.00 14.42 2.57
C ASP A 24 6.46 14.01 2.30
N HIS A 25 6.85 12.87 2.87
CA HIS A 25 8.20 12.33 2.68
C HIS A 25 8.38 11.61 1.34
N GLU A 26 7.28 11.15 0.74
CA GLU A 26 7.24 10.42 -0.53
C GLU A 26 7.51 11.31 -1.76
N ARG A 27 7.23 12.61 -1.67
CA ARG A 27 7.52 13.58 -2.76
C ARG A 27 8.86 14.30 -2.59
N ARG A 28 9.75 13.81 -1.72
CA ARG A 28 11.12 14.32 -1.54
C ARG A 28 12.05 13.73 -2.60
N GLY A 29 12.17 14.37 -3.76
CA GLY A 29 13.13 13.97 -4.78
C GLY A 29 12.70 14.29 -6.22
N PRO A 30 13.49 13.85 -7.22
CA PRO A 30 13.18 14.09 -8.63
C PRO A 30 11.99 13.23 -9.12
N TYR A 31 11.80 12.04 -8.54
CA TYR A 31 10.73 11.12 -8.89
C TYR A 31 9.54 11.32 -7.94
N ARG A 32 8.43 11.85 -8.46
CA ARG A 32 7.23 12.16 -7.68
C ARG A 32 6.15 11.11 -7.94
N PRO A 33 5.64 10.38 -6.93
CA PRO A 33 4.54 9.42 -7.13
C PRO A 33 3.36 10.05 -7.86
N LEU A 34 2.79 9.30 -8.81
CA LEU A 34 1.60 9.72 -9.56
C LEU A 34 0.33 9.61 -8.69
N ASP A 35 0.31 8.64 -7.78
CA ASP A 35 -0.74 8.42 -6.79
C ASP A 35 -0.51 9.25 -5.50
N ASP A 36 -1.44 9.12 -4.55
CA ASP A 36 -1.35 9.75 -3.22
C ASP A 36 -1.28 8.74 -2.06
N THR A 37 -0.86 7.50 -2.32
CA THR A 37 -0.72 6.47 -1.29
C THR A 37 0.39 6.87 -0.31
N TYR A 38 0.07 6.97 0.97
CA TYR A 38 1.10 7.22 1.99
C TYR A 38 1.94 5.95 2.25
N ASN A 39 3.27 6.09 2.26
CA ASN A 39 4.23 5.04 2.61
C ASN A 39 3.92 3.67 1.96
N LEU A 40 3.96 3.63 0.62
CA LEU A 40 3.68 2.41 -0.14
C LEU A 40 4.69 1.32 0.24
N ALA A 41 4.21 0.14 0.60
CA ALA A 41 5.06 -1.03 0.84
C ALA A 41 5.25 -1.80 -0.47
N PRO A 42 6.38 -1.65 -1.20
CA PRO A 42 6.59 -2.35 -2.46
C PRO A 42 6.79 -3.85 -2.24
N VAL A 43 6.28 -4.65 -3.17
CA VAL A 43 6.46 -6.10 -3.20
C VAL A 43 7.28 -6.52 -4.43
N THR A 44 7.91 -7.67 -4.34
CA THR A 44 8.69 -8.29 -5.40
C THR A 44 7.81 -9.07 -6.38
N ALA A 45 8.34 -9.42 -7.55
CA ALA A 45 7.66 -10.25 -8.54
C ALA A 45 7.23 -11.61 -7.98
N ASP A 46 8.03 -12.20 -7.10
CA ASP A 46 7.70 -13.47 -6.45
C ASP A 46 6.57 -13.30 -5.43
N GLU A 47 6.60 -12.24 -4.63
CA GLU A 47 5.49 -11.92 -3.72
C GLU A 47 4.21 -11.61 -4.49
N VAL A 48 4.28 -10.87 -5.60
CA VAL A 48 3.13 -10.67 -6.49
C VAL A 48 2.54 -12.01 -6.93
N ARG A 49 3.37 -13.00 -7.31
CA ARG A 49 2.89 -14.34 -7.66
C ARG A 49 2.22 -15.02 -6.47
N THR A 50 2.81 -14.95 -5.27
CA THR A 50 2.22 -15.46 -4.03
C THR A 50 0.86 -14.83 -3.73
N PHE A 51 0.72 -13.50 -3.86
CA PHE A 51 -0.55 -12.79 -3.68
C PHE A 51 -1.59 -13.24 -4.71
N LEU A 52 -1.20 -13.39 -5.98
CA LEU A 52 -2.10 -13.92 -7.00
C LEU A 52 -2.52 -15.35 -6.66
N ASP A 53 -1.59 -16.20 -6.23
CA ASP A 53 -1.87 -17.59 -5.83
C ASP A 53 -2.84 -17.68 -4.65
N ALA A 54 -2.74 -16.76 -3.69
CA ALA A 54 -3.68 -16.62 -2.58
C ALA A 54 -5.02 -15.92 -2.96
N GLY A 55 -5.15 -15.40 -4.17
CA GLY A 55 -6.36 -14.69 -4.62
C GLY A 55 -6.46 -13.23 -4.15
N TYR A 56 -5.36 -12.65 -3.67
CA TYR A 56 -5.30 -11.32 -3.06
C TYR A 56 -4.92 -10.22 -4.06
N ALA A 57 -5.31 -10.35 -5.33
CA ALA A 57 -4.98 -9.37 -6.37
C ALA A 57 -5.50 -7.96 -6.02
N ALA A 58 -6.66 -7.85 -5.37
CA ALA A 58 -7.25 -6.57 -4.95
C ALA A 58 -6.43 -5.82 -3.89
N ALA A 59 -5.53 -6.50 -3.17
CA ALA A 59 -4.62 -5.89 -2.21
C ALA A 59 -3.41 -5.19 -2.87
N LEU A 60 -3.19 -5.39 -4.17
CA LEU A 60 -2.02 -4.85 -4.87
C LEU A 60 -2.41 -3.60 -5.66
N THR A 61 -1.53 -2.60 -5.68
CA THR A 61 -1.68 -1.39 -6.48
C THR A 61 -0.36 -1.01 -7.17
N PRO A 62 -0.39 -0.53 -8.43
CA PRO A 62 0.78 0.03 -9.05
C PRO A 62 1.08 1.43 -8.52
N ARG A 63 2.35 1.82 -8.60
CA ARG A 63 2.82 3.19 -8.46
C ARG A 63 3.75 3.55 -9.59
N LEU A 64 3.43 4.63 -10.28
CA LEU A 64 4.29 5.27 -11.29
C LEU A 64 4.82 6.58 -10.72
N PHE A 65 5.87 7.11 -11.35
CA PHE A 65 6.51 8.34 -10.90
C PHE A 65 6.58 9.34 -12.04
N ARG A 66 6.10 10.55 -11.81
CA ARG A 66 6.42 11.70 -12.66
C ARG A 66 7.89 12.06 -12.48
N THR A 67 8.53 12.50 -13.55
CA THR A 67 9.86 13.09 -13.47
C THR A 67 10.02 14.19 -14.50
N ASP A 68 10.76 15.23 -14.12
CA ASP A 68 11.18 16.30 -15.04
C ASP A 68 12.68 16.15 -15.40
N ASP A 69 13.35 15.14 -14.81
CA ASP A 69 14.78 14.88 -14.95
C ASP A 69 15.06 13.38 -15.13
N GLY A 70 16.13 13.04 -15.84
CA GLY A 70 16.52 11.66 -16.14
C GLY A 70 15.67 10.98 -17.22
N PRO A 71 15.84 9.65 -17.39
CA PRO A 71 15.12 8.87 -18.39
C PRO A 71 13.61 8.88 -18.13
N HIS A 72 12.84 9.22 -19.16
CA HIS A 72 11.39 9.33 -19.11
C HIS A 72 10.72 8.83 -20.39
N ALA A 73 9.42 8.52 -20.27
CA ALA A 73 8.53 8.20 -21.37
C ALA A 73 7.20 8.95 -21.19
N THR A 74 6.72 9.56 -22.27
CA THR A 74 5.41 10.23 -22.28
C THR A 74 4.31 9.20 -22.46
N VAL A 75 3.36 9.13 -21.51
CA VAL A 75 2.23 8.20 -21.54
C VAL A 75 0.95 8.96 -21.23
N GLY A 76 0.01 8.99 -22.17
CA GLY A 76 -1.23 9.76 -22.00
C GLY A 76 -0.99 11.25 -21.71
N GLY A 77 0.11 11.83 -22.21
CA GLY A 77 0.51 13.21 -21.93
C GLY A 77 1.17 13.44 -20.57
N VAL A 78 1.47 12.38 -19.81
CA VAL A 78 2.20 12.43 -18.54
C VAL A 78 3.64 11.99 -18.75
N GLU A 79 4.61 12.79 -18.31
CA GLU A 79 6.03 12.42 -18.30
C GLU A 79 6.32 11.49 -17.12
N LEU A 80 6.58 10.22 -17.42
CA LEU A 80 6.82 9.18 -16.42
C LEU A 80 8.28 8.75 -16.43
N ALA A 81 8.83 8.46 -15.25
CA ALA A 81 10.14 7.82 -15.11
C ALA A 81 10.17 6.52 -15.92
N ALA A 82 11.29 6.25 -16.59
CA ALA A 82 11.38 5.15 -17.55
C ALA A 82 12.66 4.32 -17.44
N VAL A 83 12.58 3.08 -17.92
CA VAL A 83 13.72 2.22 -18.23
C VAL A 83 13.80 2.09 -19.75
N GLY A 84 14.69 2.84 -20.37
CA GLY A 84 14.67 3.03 -21.82
C GLY A 84 13.44 3.84 -22.24
N ASP A 85 12.62 3.29 -23.11
CA ASP A 85 11.36 3.86 -23.61
C ASP A 85 10.12 3.35 -22.87
N ARG A 86 10.30 2.57 -21.80
CA ARG A 86 9.22 1.91 -21.06
C ARG A 86 8.95 2.58 -19.72
N PRO A 87 7.69 2.96 -19.41
CA PRO A 87 7.38 3.59 -18.13
C PRO A 87 7.66 2.61 -16.99
N ALA A 88 8.42 3.09 -16.02
CA ALA A 88 8.82 2.35 -14.83
C ALA A 88 7.76 2.45 -13.75
N PHE A 89 7.56 1.36 -13.01
CA PHE A 89 6.57 1.31 -11.93
C PHE A 89 6.98 0.34 -10.82
N LEU A 90 6.36 0.51 -9.65
CA LEU A 90 6.36 -0.45 -8.54
C LEU A 90 4.98 -1.09 -8.42
N VAL A 91 4.92 -2.25 -7.78
CA VAL A 91 3.68 -2.80 -7.22
C VAL A 91 3.84 -2.84 -5.71
N GLY A 92 2.83 -2.42 -4.97
CA GLY A 92 2.84 -2.44 -3.51
C GLY A 92 1.47 -2.71 -2.91
N LEU A 93 1.43 -2.73 -1.57
CA LEU A 93 0.20 -2.96 -0.83
C LEU A 93 -0.71 -1.73 -0.89
N ARG A 94 -1.97 -1.96 -1.27
CA ARG A 94 -3.01 -0.95 -1.36
C ARG A 94 -3.44 -0.46 0.03
N LYS A 95 -3.68 0.86 0.13
CA LYS A 95 -4.35 1.47 1.27
C LYS A 95 -5.86 1.57 1.05
N VAL A 96 -6.63 1.38 2.12
CA VAL A 96 -8.09 1.28 2.15
C VAL A 96 -8.58 2.02 3.40
N PRO A 97 -9.65 2.82 3.30
CA PRO A 97 -10.16 3.57 4.45
C PRO A 97 -10.79 2.62 5.46
N LYS A 98 -10.18 2.46 6.63
CA LYS A 98 -10.70 1.62 7.72
C LYS A 98 -10.90 2.42 9.00
N PRO A 99 -11.87 2.06 9.85
CA PRO A 99 -12.11 2.75 11.11
C PRO A 99 -11.13 2.24 12.16
N VAL A 100 -10.04 2.98 12.40
CA VAL A 100 -8.96 2.58 13.33
C VAL A 100 -8.82 3.55 14.49
N ALA A 101 -8.25 3.06 15.59
CA ALA A 101 -8.01 3.82 16.81
C ALA A 101 -6.56 3.63 17.29
N PRO A 102 -5.55 4.14 16.55
CA PRO A 102 -4.16 4.07 16.99
C PRO A 102 -3.99 4.79 18.33
N PHE A 103 -3.10 4.30 19.18
CA PHE A 103 -2.83 4.82 20.53
C PHE A 103 -4.05 4.89 21.46
N GLY A 104 -5.11 4.13 21.16
CA GLY A 104 -6.36 4.18 21.93
C GLY A 104 -7.09 5.51 21.80
N THR A 105 -6.87 6.26 20.72
CA THR A 105 -7.64 7.47 20.41
C THR A 105 -9.09 7.14 20.07
N GLU A 106 -9.91 8.17 19.88
CA GLU A 106 -11.22 7.97 19.26
C GLU A 106 -11.05 7.36 17.85
N PRO A 107 -11.89 6.38 17.46
CA PRO A 107 -11.83 5.81 16.13
C PRO A 107 -12.00 6.84 15.02
N ALA A 108 -11.21 6.72 13.97
CA ALA A 108 -11.28 7.55 12.78
C ALA A 108 -11.13 6.70 11.51
N TRP A 109 -11.74 7.14 10.41
CA TRP A 109 -11.49 6.57 9.09
C TRP A 109 -10.12 7.03 8.60
N LEU A 110 -9.16 6.11 8.52
CA LEU A 110 -7.83 6.39 7.99
C LEU A 110 -7.53 5.40 6.87
N ASP A 111 -6.71 5.83 5.92
CA ASP A 111 -6.17 4.93 4.91
C ASP A 111 -5.17 3.97 5.56
N THR A 112 -5.45 2.67 5.42
CA THR A 112 -4.69 1.60 6.08
C THR A 112 -4.34 0.49 5.10
N CYS A 113 -3.27 -0.25 5.36
CA CYS A 113 -2.95 -1.46 4.59
C CYS A 113 -4.18 -2.39 4.52
N ALA A 114 -4.46 -2.94 3.34
CA ALA A 114 -5.61 -3.84 3.13
C ALA A 114 -5.68 -5.00 4.14
N PHE A 115 -4.55 -5.44 4.69
CA PHE A 115 -4.46 -6.55 5.65
C PHE A 115 -4.46 -6.15 7.13
N LEU A 116 -4.51 -4.86 7.46
CA LEU A 116 -4.56 -4.40 8.85
C LEU A 116 -5.95 -4.69 9.43
N ASP A 117 -6.05 -5.47 10.51
CA ASP A 117 -7.28 -5.58 11.30
C ASP A 117 -7.47 -4.28 12.09
N PRO A 118 -8.57 -3.53 11.88
CA PRO A 118 -8.75 -2.25 12.55
C PRO A 118 -8.97 -2.35 14.07
N ARG A 119 -9.35 -3.51 14.60
CA ARG A 119 -9.59 -3.72 16.04
C ARG A 119 -8.31 -3.96 16.81
N THR A 120 -7.41 -4.77 16.23
CA THR A 120 -6.19 -5.21 16.90
C THR A 120 -4.96 -4.43 16.43
N LEU A 121 -5.07 -3.73 15.30
CA LEU A 121 -3.98 -3.04 14.62
C LEU A 121 -2.84 -3.99 14.22
N GLN A 122 -3.16 -5.26 13.98
CA GLN A 122 -2.23 -6.30 13.53
C GLN A 122 -2.47 -6.65 12.07
N CYS A 123 -1.43 -7.17 11.42
CA CYS A 123 -1.52 -7.71 10.07
C CYS A 123 -2.15 -9.11 10.10
N ARG A 124 -3.27 -9.30 9.38
CA ARG A 124 -3.95 -10.60 9.29
C ARG A 124 -3.16 -11.68 8.56
N ILE A 125 -2.17 -11.29 7.77
CA ILE A 125 -1.36 -12.24 7.00
C ILE A 125 0.04 -12.43 7.60
N HIS A 126 0.30 -11.93 8.80
CA HIS A 126 1.62 -11.93 9.44
C HIS A 126 2.28 -13.31 9.48
N ASP A 127 1.52 -14.34 9.89
CA ASP A 127 2.02 -15.72 10.05
C ASP A 127 1.80 -16.58 8.79
N THR A 128 1.59 -15.93 7.64
CA THR A 128 1.36 -16.64 6.38
C THR A 128 2.54 -16.47 5.43
N ASP A 129 2.65 -17.38 4.47
CA ASP A 129 3.63 -17.29 3.39
C ASP A 129 3.45 -16.03 2.52
N ALA A 130 2.29 -15.39 2.58
CA ALA A 130 2.00 -14.14 1.87
C ALA A 130 2.52 -12.89 2.60
N TYR A 131 3.07 -13.01 3.83
CA TYR A 131 3.61 -11.86 4.55
C TYR A 131 4.84 -11.28 3.83
N PRO A 132 4.80 -10.01 3.37
CA PRO A 132 5.87 -9.47 2.54
C PRO A 132 7.18 -9.27 3.30
N GLU A 133 8.29 -9.51 2.62
CA GLU A 133 9.65 -9.27 3.06
C GLU A 133 9.89 -7.81 3.43
N THR A 134 9.31 -6.88 2.65
CA THR A 134 9.36 -5.44 2.97
C THR A 134 8.74 -5.14 4.34
N CYS A 135 7.71 -5.88 4.75
CA CYS A 135 7.09 -5.73 6.07
C CYS A 135 7.89 -6.48 7.15
N ARG A 136 8.42 -7.68 6.84
CA ARG A 136 9.23 -8.50 7.75
C ARG A 136 10.53 -7.83 8.18
N THR A 137 11.17 -7.10 7.26
CA THR A 137 12.49 -6.50 7.47
C THR A 137 12.44 -5.02 7.88
N TYR A 138 11.24 -4.44 7.97
CA TYR A 138 11.06 -3.04 8.36
C TYR A 138 11.31 -2.85 9.87
N PRO A 139 11.92 -1.73 10.33
CA PRO A 139 12.53 -0.61 9.57
C PRO A 139 13.99 -0.80 9.12
N GLY A 140 14.53 -2.01 9.06
CA GLY A 140 15.97 -2.26 8.85
C GLY A 140 16.58 -1.66 7.59
N SER A 141 15.83 -1.64 6.49
CA SER A 141 16.28 -0.97 5.25
C SER A 141 16.45 0.54 5.46
N ASN A 142 15.59 1.19 6.24
CA ASN A 142 15.69 2.61 6.56
C ASN A 142 16.96 2.88 7.38
N LEU A 143 17.15 2.09 8.44
CA LEU A 143 18.31 2.20 9.33
C LEU A 143 19.63 1.97 8.58
N ALA A 144 19.69 0.95 7.71
CA ALA A 144 20.88 0.65 6.91
C ALA A 144 21.23 1.78 5.92
N LEU A 145 20.22 2.52 5.45
CA LEU A 145 20.40 3.68 4.58
C LEU A 145 20.62 4.99 5.36
N GLY A 146 20.54 4.96 6.69
CA GLY A 146 20.62 6.17 7.53
C GLY A 146 19.49 7.16 7.26
N VAL A 147 18.30 6.67 6.86
CA VAL A 147 17.12 7.49 6.60
C VAL A 147 16.05 7.24 7.66
N GLU A 148 15.33 8.30 8.00
CA GLU A 148 14.27 8.27 9.01
C GLU A 148 13.16 7.28 8.62
N SER A 149 12.78 6.42 9.56
CA SER A 149 11.68 5.46 9.49
C SER A 149 10.32 6.07 9.89
N GLU A 150 9.22 5.39 9.58
CA GLU A 150 7.92 5.79 10.15
C GLU A 150 7.88 5.61 11.67
N CYS A 151 8.66 4.70 12.25
CA CYS A 151 8.68 4.52 13.70
C CYS A 151 9.17 5.80 14.38
N GLU A 152 10.30 6.34 13.92
CA GLU A 152 10.87 7.59 14.41
C GLU A 152 9.92 8.78 14.17
N ARG A 153 9.25 8.84 13.00
CA ARG A 153 8.27 9.90 12.71
C ARG A 153 7.07 9.86 13.66
N VAL A 154 6.53 8.67 13.91
CA VAL A 154 5.38 8.50 14.80
C VAL A 154 5.76 8.83 16.25
N GLU A 155 6.94 8.40 16.70
CA GLU A 155 7.47 8.75 18.03
C GLU A 155 7.64 10.26 18.19
N ALA A 156 8.10 10.97 17.15
CA ALA A 156 8.27 12.42 17.20
C ALA A 156 6.94 13.16 17.41
N VAL A 157 5.82 12.60 16.94
CA VAL A 157 4.48 13.21 17.05
C VAL A 157 3.71 12.74 18.29
N HIS A 158 3.71 11.43 18.56
CA HIS A 158 2.87 10.80 19.59
C HIS A 158 3.65 10.34 20.82
N GLY A 159 4.98 10.36 20.78
CA GLY A 159 5.85 9.85 21.84
C GLY A 159 5.90 8.32 21.92
N GLY A 160 6.57 7.83 22.97
CA GLY A 160 6.81 6.41 23.19
C GLY A 160 8.10 5.92 22.56
N GLU A 161 8.30 4.60 22.61
CA GLU A 161 9.47 3.90 22.08
C GLU A 161 8.97 2.76 21.21
N ARG A 162 9.07 2.94 19.89
CA ARG A 162 8.59 2.04 18.83
C ARG A 162 9.76 1.37 18.16
N LEU A 163 10.85 2.10 17.94
CA LEU A 163 12.13 1.56 17.55
C LEU A 163 12.91 1.21 18.82
N LEU A 164 12.87 -0.07 19.23
CA LEU A 164 13.52 -0.55 20.45
C LEU A 164 15.03 -0.79 20.23
N ASP A 165 15.43 -0.98 18.98
CA ASP A 165 16.81 -1.15 18.56
C ASP A 165 17.03 -0.44 17.21
N GLY A 166 17.85 0.62 17.23
CA GLY A 166 18.16 1.46 16.07
C GLY A 166 19.35 0.98 15.25
N ASP A 167 20.01 -0.11 15.65
CA ASP A 167 21.11 -0.67 14.87
C ASP A 167 20.54 -1.46 13.67
N PRO A 168 20.97 -1.17 12.43
CA PRO A 168 20.58 -1.97 11.29
C PRO A 168 21.11 -3.41 11.44
N PRO A 169 20.32 -4.43 11.07
CA PRO A 169 20.83 -5.80 10.98
C PRO A 169 22.07 -5.89 10.10
N ASP A 170 23.04 -6.73 10.48
CA ASP A 170 24.30 -6.92 9.71
C ASP A 170 24.06 -7.37 8.25
N ASP A 171 22.92 -8.01 8.00
CA ASP A 171 22.47 -8.50 6.69
C ASP A 171 21.42 -7.60 6.02
N ALA A 172 21.13 -6.42 6.58
CA ALA A 172 20.20 -5.48 5.99
C ALA A 172 20.71 -5.01 4.62
N THR A 173 19.99 -5.41 3.56
CA THR A 173 20.30 -5.02 2.20
C THR A 173 19.29 -3.99 1.70
N PRO A 174 19.73 -2.86 1.13
CA PRO A 174 18.80 -1.90 0.55
C PRO A 174 17.91 -2.55 -0.51
N ALA A 175 16.62 -2.24 -0.45
CA ALA A 175 15.59 -2.81 -1.31
C ALA A 175 15.82 -2.61 -2.83
N PHE A 176 16.65 -1.64 -3.22
CA PHE A 176 16.92 -1.23 -4.59
C PHE A 176 18.39 -1.42 -4.96
N SER A 177 18.79 -2.68 -5.17
CA SER A 177 20.09 -3.04 -5.74
C SER A 177 20.06 -3.01 -7.28
N PRO A 178 21.20 -3.13 -7.98
CA PRO A 178 21.20 -3.25 -9.45
C PRO A 178 20.34 -4.40 -9.99
N GLY A 179 20.03 -5.43 -9.18
CA GLY A 179 19.13 -6.52 -9.51
C GLY A 179 17.63 -6.22 -9.30
N ALA A 180 17.27 -4.98 -8.93
CA ALA A 180 15.89 -4.60 -8.66
C ALA A 180 15.01 -4.56 -9.91
N LEU A 181 15.59 -4.31 -11.10
CA LEU A 181 14.84 -4.33 -12.36
C LEU A 181 14.28 -5.73 -12.63
N GLY A 182 12.99 -5.83 -12.91
CA GLY A 182 12.28 -7.08 -13.12
C GLY A 182 12.01 -7.88 -11.84
N THR A 183 12.51 -7.42 -10.69
CA THR A 183 12.31 -8.05 -9.37
C THR A 183 11.40 -7.21 -8.48
N ARG A 184 11.60 -5.89 -8.42
CA ARG A 184 10.82 -4.94 -7.60
C ARG A 184 10.49 -3.65 -8.38
N VAL A 185 11.39 -3.23 -9.27
CA VAL A 185 11.14 -2.17 -10.26
C VAL A 185 10.77 -2.82 -11.58
N PHE A 186 9.63 -2.46 -12.14
CA PHE A 186 9.10 -3.05 -13.38
C PHE A 186 9.04 -2.00 -14.48
N ALA A 187 8.99 -2.45 -15.73
CA ALA A 187 8.88 -1.59 -16.90
C ALA A 187 7.75 -2.09 -17.79
N HIS A 188 6.74 -1.26 -18.05
CA HIS A 188 5.59 -1.67 -18.86
C HIS A 188 6.03 -1.81 -20.33
N PRO A 189 5.79 -2.95 -21.00
CA PRO A 189 6.33 -3.19 -22.34
C PRO A 189 5.65 -2.38 -23.45
N ASP A 190 4.47 -1.84 -23.18
CA ASP A 190 3.58 -1.19 -24.15
C ASP A 190 2.95 0.07 -23.51
N PRO A 191 3.57 1.25 -23.67
CA PRO A 191 3.09 2.49 -23.05
C PRO A 191 1.68 2.90 -23.50
N ASP A 192 1.33 2.68 -24.78
CA ASP A 192 0.04 3.06 -25.34
C ASP A 192 -1.11 2.28 -24.70
N ARG A 193 -0.89 1.00 -24.35
CA ARG A 193 -1.88 0.16 -23.68
C ARG A 193 -2.32 0.68 -22.30
N VAL A 194 -1.48 1.47 -21.64
CA VAL A 194 -1.73 1.96 -20.28
C VAL A 194 -2.02 3.46 -20.22
N ALA A 195 -2.19 4.15 -21.34
CA ALA A 195 -2.48 5.58 -21.36
C ALA A 195 -3.71 5.95 -20.50
N ASP A 196 -4.84 5.28 -20.72
CA ASP A 196 -6.07 5.50 -19.95
C ASP A 196 -5.92 5.10 -18.48
N ALA A 197 -5.12 4.07 -18.19
CA ALA A 197 -4.85 3.63 -16.83
C ALA A 197 -4.01 4.66 -16.07
N VAL A 198 -3.03 5.28 -16.75
CA VAL A 198 -2.20 6.36 -16.20
C VAL A 198 -3.03 7.59 -15.90
N GLU A 199 -3.97 7.97 -16.77
CA GLU A 199 -4.90 9.06 -16.50
C GLU A 199 -5.72 8.82 -15.23
N ARG A 200 -6.33 7.63 -15.11
CA ARG A 200 -7.11 7.26 -13.91
C ARG A 200 -6.28 7.16 -12.65
N LEU A 201 -5.06 6.62 -12.74
CA LEU A 201 -4.12 6.59 -11.61
C LEU A 201 -3.76 8.00 -11.13
N ALA A 202 -3.54 8.93 -12.07
CA ALA A 202 -3.27 10.33 -11.75
C ALA A 202 -4.47 11.05 -11.12
N ALA A 203 -5.69 10.62 -11.44
CA ALA A 203 -6.93 11.12 -10.85
C ALA A 203 -7.27 10.47 -9.49
N GLY A 204 -6.53 9.45 -9.07
CA GLY A 204 -6.83 8.69 -7.84
C GLY A 204 -7.97 7.68 -8.01
N GLU A 205 -8.35 7.34 -9.24
CA GLU A 205 -9.51 6.49 -9.56
C GLU A 205 -9.15 5.21 -10.34
N PRO A 206 -8.10 4.45 -9.96
CA PRO A 206 -7.75 3.24 -10.70
C PRO A 206 -8.85 2.18 -10.62
N THR A 207 -9.13 1.55 -11.75
CA THR A 207 -10.07 0.42 -11.83
C THR A 207 -9.39 -0.90 -11.45
N PRO A 208 -10.16 -1.97 -11.15
CA PRO A 208 -9.59 -3.32 -11.01
C PRO A 208 -8.84 -3.78 -12.27
N ALA A 209 -9.31 -3.36 -13.45
CA ALA A 209 -8.68 -3.69 -14.72
C ALA A 209 -7.31 -3.02 -14.88
N ASP A 210 -7.16 -1.78 -14.42
CA ASP A 210 -5.89 -1.04 -14.43
C ASP A 210 -4.89 -1.72 -13.51
N ARG A 211 -5.28 -2.04 -12.27
CA ARG A 211 -4.42 -2.74 -11.32
C ARG A 211 -3.96 -4.10 -11.86
N ALA A 212 -4.89 -4.89 -12.42
CA ALA A 212 -4.60 -6.20 -12.98
C ALA A 212 -3.58 -6.15 -14.12
N GLU A 213 -3.55 -5.08 -14.92
CA GLU A 213 -2.57 -4.89 -16.00
C GLU A 213 -1.14 -4.84 -15.43
N PHE A 214 -0.87 -3.93 -14.51
CA PHE A 214 0.46 -3.74 -13.92
C PHE A 214 0.87 -4.93 -13.05
N VAL A 215 -0.06 -5.51 -12.28
CA VAL A 215 0.18 -6.72 -11.47
C VAL A 215 0.59 -7.89 -12.36
N ALA A 216 -0.06 -8.07 -13.52
CA ALA A 216 0.30 -9.12 -14.46
C ALA A 216 1.68 -8.92 -15.07
N VAL A 217 2.05 -7.69 -15.43
CA VAL A 217 3.39 -7.36 -15.93
C VAL A 217 4.46 -7.64 -14.87
N ALA A 218 4.23 -7.24 -13.61
CA ALA A 218 5.14 -7.53 -12.51
C ALA A 218 5.32 -9.03 -12.30
N ALA A 219 4.22 -9.79 -12.25
CA ALA A 219 4.24 -11.25 -12.11
C ALA A 219 4.96 -11.96 -13.28
N ALA A 220 4.98 -11.36 -14.47
CA ALA A 220 5.56 -11.93 -15.68
C ALA A 220 7.00 -11.42 -15.98
N SER A 221 7.52 -10.50 -15.17
CA SER A 221 8.82 -9.89 -15.37
C SER A 221 9.99 -10.84 -15.06
N ALA A 222 11.08 -10.68 -15.81
CA ALA A 222 12.31 -11.45 -15.65
C ALA A 222 13.38 -10.67 -14.86
N PRO A 223 13.92 -11.22 -13.75
CA PRO A 223 14.91 -10.55 -12.91
C PRO A 223 16.13 -10.02 -13.69
N GLY A 224 16.58 -8.82 -13.34
CA GLY A 224 17.70 -8.12 -13.96
C GLY A 224 17.41 -7.53 -15.35
N THR A 225 16.17 -7.58 -15.84
CA THR A 225 15.80 -7.14 -17.19
C THR A 225 14.43 -6.47 -17.24
N ALA A 226 14.16 -5.72 -18.32
CA ALA A 226 12.82 -5.21 -18.63
C ALA A 226 11.96 -6.23 -19.42
N ALA A 227 12.38 -7.49 -19.53
CA ALA A 227 11.67 -8.50 -20.31
C ALA A 227 10.46 -9.05 -19.55
N VAL A 228 9.37 -9.26 -20.28
CA VAL A 228 8.09 -9.78 -19.77
C VAL A 228 7.73 -11.01 -20.58
N SER A 229 7.35 -12.10 -19.90
CA SER A 229 6.88 -13.32 -20.57
C SER A 229 5.40 -13.22 -20.91
N ASP A 230 5.04 -13.21 -22.19
CA ASP A 230 3.65 -13.11 -22.65
C ASP A 230 2.74 -14.18 -22.05
N GLU A 231 3.20 -15.44 -22.03
CA GLU A 231 2.42 -16.56 -21.47
C GLU A 231 2.14 -16.37 -19.97
N ARG A 232 3.17 -15.92 -19.21
CA ARG A 232 3.00 -15.65 -17.77
C ARG A 232 2.12 -14.43 -17.54
N TYR A 233 2.24 -13.41 -18.39
CA TYR A 233 1.42 -12.20 -18.33
C TYR A 233 -0.05 -12.54 -18.51
N GLU A 234 -0.42 -13.29 -19.55
CA GLU A 234 -1.82 -13.65 -19.80
C GLU A 234 -2.40 -14.49 -18.65
N ARG A 235 -1.60 -15.42 -18.12
CA ARG A 235 -1.99 -16.25 -16.97
C ARG A 235 -2.19 -15.41 -15.70
N ALA A 236 -1.24 -14.52 -15.40
CA ALA A 236 -1.32 -13.64 -14.24
C ALA A 236 -2.48 -12.66 -14.34
N LYS A 237 -2.73 -12.11 -15.53
CA LYS A 237 -3.85 -11.21 -15.81
C LYS A 237 -5.20 -11.91 -15.68
N ALA A 238 -5.32 -13.13 -16.20
CA ALA A 238 -6.52 -13.95 -16.02
C ALA A 238 -6.77 -14.25 -14.54
N ARG A 239 -5.72 -14.58 -13.78
CA ARG A 239 -5.81 -14.83 -12.34
C ARG A 239 -6.22 -13.59 -11.56
N ALA A 240 -5.56 -12.46 -11.82
CA ALA A 240 -5.85 -11.18 -11.17
C ALA A 240 -7.29 -10.70 -11.39
N ARG A 241 -7.93 -11.07 -12.51
CA ARG A 241 -9.31 -10.72 -12.83
C ARG A 241 -10.34 -11.78 -12.43
N GLY A 242 -9.92 -13.04 -12.33
CA GLY A 242 -10.83 -14.18 -12.20
C GLY A 242 -10.89 -14.78 -10.80
N THR A 243 -9.98 -14.41 -9.90
CA THR A 243 -9.97 -14.90 -8.52
C THR A 243 -10.42 -13.80 -7.57
N THR A 244 -11.28 -14.17 -6.63
CA THR A 244 -11.78 -13.30 -5.56
C THR A 244 -11.50 -13.92 -4.21
N SER A 245 -11.24 -13.09 -3.21
CA SER A 245 -10.98 -13.45 -1.84
C SER A 245 -11.81 -12.59 -0.87
N TRP A 246 -11.64 -12.80 0.43
CA TRP A 246 -12.22 -11.93 1.46
C TRP A 246 -11.78 -10.47 1.29
N VAL A 247 -10.58 -10.23 0.75
CA VAL A 247 -10.02 -8.89 0.54
C VAL A 247 -10.88 -8.09 -0.44
N ASP A 248 -11.33 -8.69 -1.53
CA ASP A 248 -12.13 -8.02 -2.56
C ASP A 248 -13.44 -7.48 -1.97
N GLY A 249 -14.13 -8.34 -1.21
CA GLY A 249 -15.38 -7.99 -0.53
C GLY A 249 -15.17 -6.98 0.61
N ALA A 250 -14.12 -7.14 1.39
CA ALA A 250 -13.78 -6.23 2.48
C ALA A 250 -13.45 -4.82 1.97
N ILE A 251 -12.64 -4.72 0.91
CA ILE A 251 -12.28 -3.43 0.33
C ILE A 251 -13.51 -2.73 -0.24
N ALA A 252 -14.38 -3.43 -0.95
CA ALA A 252 -15.60 -2.85 -1.50
C ALA A 252 -16.49 -2.27 -0.38
N GLU A 253 -16.69 -3.06 0.67
CA GLU A 253 -17.47 -2.65 1.84
C GLU A 253 -16.87 -1.44 2.57
N TRP A 254 -15.55 -1.42 2.76
CA TRP A 254 -14.88 -0.31 3.43
C TRP A 254 -14.94 1.00 2.65
N VAL A 255 -14.75 0.92 1.33
CA VAL A 255 -14.89 2.09 0.45
C VAL A 255 -16.34 2.61 0.48
N GLU A 256 -17.33 1.73 0.37
CA GLU A 256 -18.75 2.10 0.42
C GLU A 256 -19.09 2.83 1.73
N ARG A 257 -18.68 2.27 2.88
CA ARG A 257 -18.89 2.89 4.20
C ARG A 257 -18.19 4.22 4.37
N ALA A 258 -16.98 4.36 3.83
CA ALA A 258 -16.24 5.60 3.88
C ALA A 258 -16.90 6.68 3.00
N ASP A 259 -17.41 6.32 1.81
CA ASP A 259 -18.05 7.25 0.87
C ASP A 259 -19.40 7.78 1.36
N GLU A 260 -20.16 6.98 2.13
CA GLU A 260 -21.40 7.41 2.77
C GLU A 260 -21.23 8.62 3.74
N ARG A 261 -19.99 8.96 4.11
CA ARG A 261 -19.62 10.15 4.89
C ARG A 261 -19.77 11.46 4.10
N GLY A 262 -19.62 11.42 2.77
CA GLY A 262 -19.40 12.60 1.94
C GLY A 262 -18.04 13.29 2.19
N PRO A 263 -17.64 14.25 1.34
CA PRO A 263 -16.28 14.82 1.31
C PRO A 263 -15.87 15.71 2.52
N GLY A 264 -16.68 15.83 3.56
CA GLY A 264 -16.48 16.76 4.70
C GLY A 264 -15.79 16.16 5.91
N GLY A 265 -14.93 15.16 5.71
CA GLY A 265 -14.51 14.26 6.77
C GLY A 265 -13.32 14.68 7.64
N ALA A 266 -12.67 15.80 7.34
CA ALA A 266 -11.62 16.35 8.16
C ALA A 266 -12.16 17.61 8.85
N GLY A 267 -12.35 17.50 10.17
CA GLY A 267 -12.56 18.58 11.15
C GLY A 267 -13.33 19.83 10.74
N ASP A 268 -14.55 19.96 11.24
CA ASP A 268 -14.99 21.23 11.83
C ASP A 268 -15.95 20.93 12.99
N GLY A 269 -15.52 21.26 14.20
CA GLY A 269 -16.35 21.13 15.39
C GLY A 269 -17.47 22.16 15.35
N ALA A 270 -18.71 21.73 15.10
CA ALA A 270 -19.95 22.31 15.63
C ALA A 270 -21.17 21.56 15.07
N ASP A 271 -21.87 20.83 15.94
CA ASP A 271 -23.24 21.13 16.39
C ASP A 271 -23.96 19.82 16.75
N ALA A 272 -24.34 19.71 18.03
CA ALA A 272 -25.03 18.56 18.59
C ALA A 272 -26.53 18.67 18.24
N GLY A 273 -26.91 18.16 17.06
CA GLY A 273 -28.28 18.15 16.59
C GLY A 273 -28.64 16.84 15.88
N ASP A 274 -29.21 15.91 16.63
CA ASP A 274 -30.05 14.78 16.17
C ASP A 274 -29.51 13.94 14.98
N THR A 275 -28.58 13.03 15.26
CA THR A 275 -28.08 12.04 14.29
C THR A 275 -28.45 10.61 14.70
N THR A 276 -29.71 10.23 14.48
CA THR A 276 -30.15 8.82 14.58
C THR A 276 -30.07 8.06 13.25
N ARG A 277 -29.31 8.56 12.26
CA ARG A 277 -28.83 7.73 11.13
C ARG A 277 -27.53 7.04 11.53
N SER A 278 -27.69 5.93 12.23
CA SER A 278 -26.66 4.96 12.61
C SER A 278 -26.07 4.31 11.35
N GLY A 279 -24.86 4.72 10.94
CA GLY A 279 -24.16 4.06 9.82
C GLY A 279 -22.76 4.62 9.52
N THR A 280 -22.46 5.86 9.89
CA THR A 280 -21.25 6.58 9.45
C THR A 280 -20.21 6.86 10.56
N THR A 281 -20.48 6.48 11.81
CA THR A 281 -19.52 6.60 12.91
C THR A 281 -18.39 5.58 12.72
N PRO A 282 -17.11 5.98 12.75
CA PRO A 282 -16.01 5.02 12.70
C PRO A 282 -16.10 4.07 13.89
N ASP A 283 -16.16 2.77 13.63
CA ASP A 283 -16.17 1.72 14.65
C ASP A 283 -15.32 0.53 14.18
N PRO A 284 -14.18 0.25 14.83
CA PRO A 284 -13.35 -0.91 14.52
C PRO A 284 -14.11 -2.24 14.59
N ALA A 285 -15.16 -2.34 15.40
CA ALA A 285 -15.95 -3.58 15.54
C ALA A 285 -16.63 -4.01 14.23
N LEU A 286 -16.84 -3.08 13.28
CA LEU A 286 -17.36 -3.36 11.94
C LEU A 286 -16.50 -4.35 11.15
N ALA A 287 -15.25 -4.59 11.56
CA ALA A 287 -14.39 -5.60 10.94
C ALA A 287 -14.91 -7.04 11.07
N ARG A 288 -15.78 -7.33 12.04
CA ARG A 288 -16.45 -8.63 12.12
C ARG A 288 -17.21 -8.91 10.84
N ASP A 289 -18.09 -7.99 10.48
CA ASP A 289 -18.96 -8.14 9.31
C ASP A 289 -18.14 -7.91 8.03
N ALA A 290 -17.32 -6.86 8.00
CA ALA A 290 -16.56 -6.45 6.82
C ALA A 290 -15.44 -7.43 6.43
N GLU A 291 -14.85 -8.15 7.38
CA GLU A 291 -13.65 -8.98 7.14
C GLU A 291 -13.82 -10.41 7.68
N ASP A 292 -14.12 -10.58 8.98
CA ASP A 292 -14.11 -11.93 9.61
C ASP A 292 -15.18 -12.86 8.98
N GLU A 293 -16.42 -12.38 8.82
CA GLU A 293 -17.51 -13.14 8.20
C GLU A 293 -17.24 -13.48 6.72
N ARG A 294 -16.32 -12.74 6.07
CA ARG A 294 -15.88 -13.01 4.71
C ARG A 294 -14.71 -14.00 4.65
N GLY A 295 -14.22 -14.48 5.79
CA GLY A 295 -13.14 -15.47 5.88
C GLY A 295 -11.75 -14.84 6.00
N ALA A 296 -11.65 -13.62 6.50
CA ALA A 296 -10.36 -13.03 6.85
C ALA A 296 -9.67 -13.85 7.96
N PRO A 297 -8.34 -14.12 7.87
CA PRO A 297 -7.62 -14.82 8.92
C PRO A 297 -7.67 -14.08 10.26
N GLU A 298 -7.56 -14.83 11.36
CA GLU A 298 -7.36 -14.26 12.69
C GLU A 298 -5.98 -13.58 12.79
N THR A 299 -5.86 -12.60 13.69
CA THR A 299 -4.59 -11.92 13.95
C THR A 299 -3.75 -12.68 14.98
N PRO A 300 -2.41 -12.67 14.88
CA PRO A 300 -1.53 -13.56 15.64
C PRO A 300 -1.46 -13.31 17.15
N GLY A 301 -1.81 -12.11 17.62
CA GLY A 301 -1.55 -11.67 18.99
C GLY A 301 -0.29 -10.81 19.10
N TRP A 302 0.03 -10.34 20.31
CA TRP A 302 1.20 -9.49 20.60
C TRP A 302 2.23 -10.20 21.51
N ASP A 303 2.08 -11.51 21.71
CA ASP A 303 2.97 -12.34 22.53
C ASP A 303 4.22 -12.79 21.76
#